data_AF-A0A3P6G344-F1
#
_entry.id   AF-A0A3P6G344-F1
#
_cell.length_a   1.000
_cell.length_b   1.000
_cell.length_c   1.000
_cell.angle_alpha   90.00
_cell.angle_beta   90.00
_cell.angle_gamma   90.00
#
_symmetry.space_group_name_H-M   'P 1'
#
loop_
_entity.id
_entity.type
_entity.pdbx_description
1 polymer ?
#
loop_
_entity_poly.entity_id
_entity_poly.type
_entity_poly.pdbx_seq_one_letter_code
_entity_poly.pdbx_strand_id
1 'polypeptide(L)'
;MGLPWYRVHTVVLNDPGRLLSVHIMHTALVAGWAGSMALYELAVFDPSDPVLDPMWRQGMFCYTFHDSFRNNQFMGRLEYYRRDYNESGYLALGILGSRNFCDERTGKPSLDLPKILEFIYFFQENISKS
;
A
#
# COMPACT_ATOMS: atom_id res chain seq x y z
N MET A 1 2.75 30.33 17.12
CA MET A 1 2.14 29.20 17.87
C MET A 1 2.31 27.96 17.02
N GLY A 2 2.88 26.87 17.55
CA GLY A 2 3.10 25.64 16.79
C GLY A 2 1.79 24.92 16.43
N LEU A 3 1.86 23.97 15.49
CA LEU A 3 0.72 23.12 15.17
C LEU A 3 0.40 22.19 16.37
N PRO A 4 -0.89 21.98 16.70
CA PRO A 4 -1.27 20.98 17.69
C PRO A 4 -0.96 19.56 17.17
N TRP A 5 -0.65 18.62 18.08
CA TRP A 5 -0.12 17.29 17.75
C TRP A 5 -0.99 16.48 16.78
N TYR A 6 -2.32 16.62 16.84
CA TYR A 6 -3.25 15.90 15.96
C TYR A 6 -3.32 16.50 14.54
N ARG A 7 -2.66 17.64 14.28
CA ARG A 7 -2.59 18.30 12.96
C ARG A 7 -1.24 18.17 12.28
N VAL A 8 -0.30 17.42 12.83
CA VAL A 8 1.06 17.33 12.24
C VAL A 8 1.07 16.86 10.78
N HIS A 9 0.09 16.06 10.36
CA HIS A 9 -0.03 15.61 8.97
C HIS A 9 -0.58 16.67 8.00
N THR A 10 -1.09 17.81 8.47
CA THR A 10 -1.58 18.85 7.53
C THR A 10 -0.45 19.49 6.74
N VAL A 11 0.81 19.31 7.15
CA VAL A 11 1.99 19.86 6.48
C VAL A 11 2.21 19.31 5.07
N VAL A 12 1.69 18.12 4.75
CA VAL A 12 1.85 17.50 3.43
C VAL A 12 0.72 17.84 2.45
N LEU A 13 -0.33 18.54 2.89
CA LEU A 13 -1.52 18.78 2.05
C LEU A 13 -1.23 19.63 0.81
N ASN A 14 -0.32 20.60 0.92
CA ASN A 14 0.09 21.47 -0.19
C ASN A 14 1.44 21.06 -0.80
N ASP A 15 1.97 19.89 -0.44
CA ASP A 15 3.22 19.34 -0.98
C ASP A 15 2.92 17.98 -1.63
N PRO A 16 2.53 17.96 -2.92
CA PRO A 16 2.12 16.74 -3.61
C PRO A 16 3.24 15.68 -3.69
N GLY A 17 4.52 16.09 -3.68
CA GLY A 17 5.65 15.16 -3.65
C GLY A 17 5.76 14.43 -2.31
N ARG A 18 5.65 15.16 -1.19
CA ARG A 18 5.58 14.55 0.14
C ARG A 18 4.30 13.75 0.35
N LEU A 19 3.18 14.22 -0.19
CA LEU A 19 1.91 13.51 -0.14
C LEU A 19 2.05 12.15 -0.83
N LEU A 20 2.67 12.09 -2.01
CA LEU A 20 2.94 10.83 -2.71
C LEU A 20 3.87 9.92 -1.89
N SER A 21 4.96 10.46 -1.33
CA SER A 21 5.90 9.69 -0.52
C SER A 21 5.23 9.03 0.69
N VAL A 22 4.39 9.76 1.45
CA VAL A 22 3.68 9.18 2.60
C VAL A 22 2.66 8.12 2.18
N HIS A 23 2.01 8.29 1.02
CA HIS A 23 1.11 7.26 0.49
C HIS A 23 1.87 5.99 0.09
N ILE A 24 3.05 6.12 -0.55
CA ILE A 24 3.90 4.97 -0.86
C ILE A 24 4.40 4.28 0.41
N MET A 25 4.82 5.04 1.42
CA MET A 25 5.22 4.48 2.72
C MET A 25 4.07 3.76 3.41
N HIS A 26 2.87 4.33 3.39
CA HIS A 26 1.66 3.67 3.92
C HIS A 26 1.37 2.36 3.18
N THR A 27 1.45 2.35 1.85
CA THR A 27 1.30 1.14 1.04
C THR A 27 2.35 0.08 1.39
N ALA A 28 3.60 0.47 1.60
CA ALA A 28 4.66 -0.44 2.05
C ALA A 28 4.35 -1.07 3.43
N LEU A 29 3.83 -0.27 4.36
CA LEU A 29 3.41 -0.75 5.69
C LEU A 29 2.27 -1.75 5.60
N VAL A 30 1.23 -1.46 4.80
CA VAL A 30 0.09 -2.36 4.60
C VAL A 30 0.53 -3.66 3.91
N ALA A 31 1.37 -3.58 2.87
CA ALA A 31 1.93 -4.76 2.20
C ALA A 31 2.79 -5.61 3.15
N GLY A 32 3.62 -4.97 3.97
CA GLY A 32 4.44 -5.66 4.97
C GLY A 32 3.61 -6.29 6.09
N TRP A 33 2.51 -5.66 6.51
CA TRP A 33 1.58 -6.28 7.46
C TRP A 33 0.90 -7.51 6.85
N ALA A 34 0.40 -7.41 5.61
CA ALA A 34 -0.24 -8.54 4.94
C ALA A 34 0.72 -9.74 4.77
N GLY A 35 1.97 -9.48 4.36
CA GLY A 35 3.01 -10.52 4.25
C GLY A 35 3.34 -11.18 5.59
N SER A 36 3.63 -10.37 6.62
CA SER A 36 3.97 -10.89 7.95
C SER A 36 2.82 -11.63 8.62
N MET A 37 1.58 -11.16 8.50
CA MET A 37 0.40 -11.87 9.02
C MET A 37 0.21 -13.22 8.32
N ALA A 38 0.37 -13.26 7.00
CA ALA A 38 0.22 -14.51 6.26
C ALA A 38 1.34 -15.52 6.57
N LEU A 39 2.58 -15.06 6.77
CA LEU A 39 3.68 -15.93 7.22
C LEU A 39 3.47 -16.43 8.64
N TYR A 40 2.97 -15.57 9.53
CA TYR A 40 2.63 -15.95 10.90
C TYR A 40 1.54 -17.03 10.92
N GLU A 41 0.44 -16.81 10.20
CA GLU A 41 -0.66 -17.78 10.10
C GLU A 41 -0.18 -19.10 9.50
N LEU A 42 0.65 -19.08 8.45
CA LEU A 42 1.24 -20.29 7.89
C LEU A 42 2.11 -21.07 8.90
N ALA A 43 2.83 -20.38 9.78
CA ALA A 43 3.71 -21.02 10.76
C ALA A 43 2.96 -21.70 11.92
N VAL A 44 1.72 -21.27 12.21
CA VAL A 44 0.91 -21.82 13.31
C VAL A 44 -0.26 -22.68 12.83
N PHE A 45 -0.57 -22.65 11.53
CA PHE A 45 -1.67 -23.40 10.93
C PHE A 45 -1.44 -24.91 11.01
N ASP A 46 -2.44 -25.64 11.52
CA ASP A 46 -2.46 -27.11 11.53
C ASP A 46 -3.40 -27.65 10.44
N PRO A 47 -2.87 -28.27 9.36
CA PRO A 47 -3.68 -28.83 8.28
C PRO A 47 -4.22 -30.24 8.57
N SER A 48 -3.98 -30.81 9.76
CA SER A 48 -4.18 -32.25 10.03
C SER A 48 -5.63 -32.72 9.97
N ASP A 49 -6.60 -31.90 10.37
CA ASP A 49 -8.03 -32.24 10.34
C ASP A 49 -8.89 -31.10 9.75
N PRO A 50 -9.01 -31.04 8.41
CA PRO A 50 -9.77 -29.98 7.75
C PRO A 50 -11.29 -30.09 7.93
N VAL A 51 -11.81 -31.21 8.47
CA VAL A 51 -13.25 -31.43 8.66
C VAL A 51 -13.71 -30.92 10.02
N LEU A 52 -12.99 -31.28 11.09
CA LEU A 52 -13.36 -30.92 12.45
C LEU A 52 -12.62 -29.69 12.97
N ASP A 53 -11.44 -29.37 12.42
CA ASP A 53 -10.66 -28.18 12.76
C ASP A 53 -10.25 -27.34 11.53
N PRO A 54 -11.23 -26.81 10.77
CA PRO A 54 -10.94 -25.95 9.62
C PRO A 54 -10.37 -24.59 10.04
N MET A 55 -9.73 -23.90 9.09
CA MET A 55 -9.02 -22.62 9.26
C MET A 55 -9.75 -21.55 10.10
N TRP A 56 -11.08 -21.44 9.96
CA TRP A 56 -11.89 -20.45 10.69
C TRP A 56 -12.06 -20.77 12.17
N ARG A 57 -11.82 -22.02 12.61
CA ARG A 57 -11.75 -22.40 14.04
C ARG A 57 -10.39 -22.07 14.66
N GLN A 58 -9.34 -22.10 13.85
CA GLN A 58 -7.97 -21.78 14.28
C GLN A 58 -7.69 -20.27 14.28
N GLY A 59 -8.66 -19.43 13.91
CA GLY A 59 -8.51 -17.97 13.90
C GLY A 59 -7.68 -17.43 12.73
N MET A 60 -7.59 -18.17 11.62
CA MET A 60 -6.87 -17.75 10.41
C MET A 60 -7.69 -16.74 9.60
N PHE A 61 -7.12 -15.56 9.32
CA PHE A 61 -7.79 -14.46 8.61
C PHE A 61 -7.13 -14.13 7.26
N CYS A 62 -5.82 -13.97 7.23
CA CYS A 62 -5.10 -13.67 5.99
C CYS A 62 -4.98 -14.93 5.11
N TYR A 63 -4.66 -16.07 5.70
CA TYR A 63 -4.41 -17.33 5.03
C TYR A 63 -5.69 -17.88 4.38
N THR A 64 -6.86 -17.68 4.98
CA THR A 64 -8.18 -17.99 4.37
C THR A 64 -8.46 -17.15 3.12
N PHE A 65 -8.11 -15.87 3.14
CA PHE A 65 -8.16 -15.02 1.95
C PHE A 65 -7.21 -15.51 0.85
N HIS A 66 -5.97 -15.87 1.21
CA HIS A 66 -4.97 -16.33 0.24
C HIS A 66 -5.29 -17.69 -0.39
N ASP A 67 -5.79 -18.66 0.39
CA ASP A 67 -6.19 -19.98 -0.11
C ASP A 67 -7.37 -19.89 -1.08
N SER A 68 -8.29 -18.93 -0.84
CA SER A 68 -9.38 -18.61 -1.77
C SER A 68 -8.89 -18.18 -3.17
N PHE A 69 -7.67 -17.62 -3.26
CA PHE A 69 -7.00 -17.26 -4.51
C PHE A 69 -6.03 -18.34 -5.04
N ARG A 70 -5.87 -19.48 -4.33
CA ARG A 70 -5.00 -20.62 -4.69
C ARG A 70 -3.61 -20.22 -5.21
N ASN A 71 -2.95 -19.26 -4.54
CA ASN A 71 -1.66 -18.74 -4.98
C ASN A 71 -0.56 -18.83 -3.92
N ASN A 72 0.20 -19.92 -3.97
CA ASN A 72 1.25 -20.25 -3.01
C ASN A 72 2.55 -19.45 -3.24
N GLN A 73 2.69 -18.76 -4.38
CA GLN A 73 3.87 -17.95 -4.73
C GLN A 73 3.74 -16.47 -4.32
N PHE A 74 2.59 -16.08 -3.75
CA PHE A 74 2.27 -14.67 -3.47
C PHE A 74 2.97 -14.13 -2.21
N MET A 75 3.22 -14.97 -1.20
CA MET A 75 3.74 -14.54 0.11
C MET A 75 5.14 -13.94 0.04
N GLY A 76 6.07 -14.61 -0.67
CA GLY A 76 7.42 -14.09 -0.89
C GLY A 76 7.43 -12.81 -1.73
N ARG A 77 6.37 -12.59 -2.54
CA ARG A 77 6.23 -11.41 -3.40
C ARG A 77 5.78 -10.17 -2.60
N LEU A 78 4.93 -10.33 -1.59
CA LEU A 78 4.49 -9.24 -0.71
C LEU A 78 5.63 -8.62 0.08
N GLU A 79 6.54 -9.44 0.64
CA GLU A 79 7.73 -8.92 1.35
C GLU A 79 8.75 -8.29 0.40
N TYR A 80 8.89 -8.83 -0.83
CA TYR A 80 9.67 -8.19 -1.88
C TYR A 80 9.10 -6.80 -2.23
N TYR A 81 7.77 -6.70 -2.42
CA TYR A 81 7.10 -5.43 -2.68
C TYR A 81 7.23 -4.43 -1.51
N ARG A 82 7.22 -4.88 -0.25
CA ARG A 82 7.47 -4.00 0.91
C ARG A 82 8.80 -3.25 0.76
N ARG A 83 9.86 -3.95 0.39
CA ARG A 83 11.19 -3.36 0.21
C ARG A 83 11.19 -2.35 -0.94
N ASP A 84 10.66 -2.75 -2.10
CA ASP A 84 10.59 -1.90 -3.29
C ASP A 84 9.76 -0.63 -3.05
N TYR A 85 8.62 -0.74 -2.37
CA TYR A 85 7.80 0.42 -2.02
C TYR A 85 8.49 1.31 -1.00
N ASN A 86 9.18 0.76 0.00
CA ASN A 86 9.90 1.56 0.99
C ASN A 86 11.04 2.35 0.32
N GLU A 87 11.84 1.70 -0.52
CA GLU A 87 12.91 2.35 -1.30
C GLU A 87 12.33 3.42 -2.24
N SER A 88 11.21 3.13 -2.91
CA SER A 88 10.48 4.09 -3.76
C SER A 88 9.92 5.28 -2.97
N GLY A 89 9.47 5.07 -1.73
CA GLY A 89 8.96 6.13 -0.85
C GLY A 89 10.05 7.11 -0.41
N TYR A 90 11.24 6.59 -0.08
CA TYR A 90 12.42 7.42 0.22
C TYR A 90 12.93 8.13 -1.03
N LEU A 91 12.91 7.47 -2.19
CA LEU A 91 13.26 8.09 -3.47
C LEU A 91 12.30 9.23 -3.82
N ALA A 92 10.99 9.03 -3.61
CA ALA A 92 9.98 10.08 -3.80
C ALA A 92 10.18 11.25 -2.83
N LEU A 93 10.64 11.00 -1.61
CA LEU A 93 10.98 12.05 -0.66
C LEU A 93 12.23 12.86 -1.08
N GLY A 94 13.20 12.19 -1.72
CA GLY A 94 14.51 12.78 -2.09
C GLY A 94 14.59 13.40 -3.49
N ILE A 95 13.90 12.83 -4.49
CA ILE A 95 14.04 13.19 -5.92
C ILE A 95 12.79 13.90 -6.45
N LEU A 96 11.59 13.49 -6.03
CA LEU A 96 10.35 14.23 -6.32
C LEU A 96 10.24 15.44 -5.39
N GLY A 97 11.27 16.28 -5.40
CA GLY A 97 11.12 17.68 -5.02
C GLY A 97 10.02 18.30 -5.88
N SER A 98 9.21 19.15 -5.25
CA SER A 98 7.94 19.72 -5.70
C SER A 98 7.84 20.30 -7.14
N ARG A 99 8.94 20.32 -7.92
CA ARG A 99 9.02 20.91 -9.27
C ARG A 99 8.12 20.23 -10.31
N ASN A 100 7.99 18.91 -10.29
CA ASN A 100 7.16 18.19 -11.28
C ASN A 100 5.65 18.41 -11.08
N PHE A 101 5.25 18.88 -9.91
CA PHE A 101 3.86 19.16 -9.58
C PHE A 101 3.55 20.66 -9.56
N CYS A 102 4.50 21.53 -9.91
CA CYS A 102 4.24 22.94 -10.04
C CYS A 102 3.50 23.21 -11.36
N ASP A 103 2.40 23.95 -11.29
CA ASP A 103 1.78 24.53 -12.48
C ASP A 103 2.71 25.58 -13.08
N GLU A 104 3.04 25.42 -14.35
CA GLU A 104 3.95 26.30 -15.08
C GLU A 104 3.44 27.75 -15.17
N ARG A 105 2.11 27.95 -15.09
CA ARG A 105 1.48 29.28 -15.13
C ARG A 105 1.57 30.03 -13.81
N THR A 106 1.48 29.31 -12.69
CA THR A 106 1.38 29.92 -11.35
C THR A 106 2.60 29.68 -10.48
N GLY A 107 3.48 28.75 -10.85
CA GLY A 107 4.62 28.29 -10.06
C GLY A 107 4.23 27.55 -8.77
N LYS A 108 2.93 27.30 -8.56
CA LYS A 108 2.38 26.70 -7.34
C LYS A 108 2.15 25.20 -7.54
N PRO A 109 2.25 24.38 -6.48
CA PRO A 109 1.87 22.97 -6.55
C PRO A 109 0.39 22.85 -6.96
N SER A 110 0.11 22.02 -7.96
CA SER A 110 -1.23 21.73 -8.45
C SER A 110 -1.40 20.25 -8.80
N LEU A 111 -2.60 19.73 -8.56
CA LEU A 111 -3.00 18.37 -8.92
C LEU A 111 -4.30 18.43 -9.71
N ASP A 112 -4.30 17.89 -10.92
CA ASP A 112 -5.49 17.77 -11.76
C ASP A 112 -6.29 16.52 -11.34
N LEU A 113 -7.05 16.65 -10.25
CA LEU A 113 -7.76 15.53 -9.62
C LEU A 113 -8.69 14.77 -10.58
N PRO A 114 -9.51 15.41 -11.45
CA PRO A 114 -10.34 14.69 -12.41
C PRO A 114 -9.54 13.76 -13.33
N LYS A 115 -8.44 14.24 -13.90
CA LYS A 115 -7.59 13.40 -14.78
C LYS A 115 -6.90 12.27 -14.04
N ILE A 116 -6.47 12.52 -12.80
CA ILE A 116 -5.88 11.48 -11.95
C ILE A 116 -6.92 10.39 -11.64
N LEU A 117 -8.16 10.77 -11.34
CA LEU A 117 -9.24 9.82 -11.09
C LEU A 117 -9.52 8.97 -12.34
N GLU A 118 -9.63 9.58 -13.52
CA GLU A 118 -9.81 8.86 -14.79
C GLU A 118 -8.68 7.84 -15.03
N PHE A 119 -7.43 8.24 -14.79
CA PHE A 119 -6.28 7.33 -14.90
C PHE A 119 -6.38 6.16 -13.91
N ILE A 120 -6.72 6.41 -12.65
CA ILE A 120 -6.91 5.36 -11.63
C ILE A 120 -8.00 4.39 -12.06
N TYR A 121 -9.16 4.88 -12.50
CA TYR A 121 -10.27 4.04 -12.97
C TYR A 121 -9.87 3.20 -14.18
N PHE A 122 -9.17 3.79 -15.15
CA PHE A 122 -8.67 3.06 -16.32
C PHE A 122 -7.76 1.90 -15.92
N PHE A 123 -6.79 2.12 -15.03
CA PHE A 123 -5.89 1.05 -14.57
C PHE A 123 -6.62 -0.02 -13.77
N GLN A 124 -7.53 0.38 -12.87
CA GLN A 124 -8.30 -0.57 -12.07
C GLN A 124 -9.17 -1.48 -12.94
N GLU A 125 -9.79 -0.94 -13.99
CA GLU A 125 -10.58 -1.73 -14.93
C GLU A 125 -9.72 -2.72 -15.72
N ASN A 126 -8.55 -2.33 -16.18
CA ASN A 126 -7.65 -3.22 -16.92
C ASN A 126 -7.06 -4.34 -16.04
N ILE A 127 -6.75 -4.08 -14.77
CA ILE A 127 -6.30 -5.11 -13.82
C ILE A 127 -7.42 -6.12 -13.53
N SER A 128 -8.68 -5.68 -13.45
CA SER A 128 -9.80 -6.58 -13.19
C SER A 128 -10.11 -7.57 -14.32
N LYS A 129 -9.61 -7.28 -15.54
CA LYS A 129 -9.86 -8.07 -16.75
C LYS A 129 -8.73 -9.08 -17.07
N SER A 130 -7.58 -9.01 -16.40
CA SER A 130 -6.45 -9.95 -16.56
C SER A 130 -6.50 -11.07 -15.52
#